data_AF-A0A7C0Z9J7-F1
#
_entry.id   AF-A0A7C0Z9J7-F1
#
_cell.length_a   1.000
_cell.length_b   1.000
_cell.length_c   1.000
_cell.angle_alpha   90.00
_cell.angle_beta   90.00
_cell.angle_gamma   90.00
#
_symmetry.space_group_name_H-M   'P 1'
#
loop_
_entity.id
_entity.type
_entity.pdbx_description
1 polymer ?
#
loop_
_entity_poly.entity_id
_entity_poly.type
_entity_poly.pdbx_seq_one_letter_code
_entity_poly.pdbx_strand_id
1 'polypeptide(L)'
;MIILLLSVNYTISAGRMEIVNMEKRIFLDTVVVRAGDFFLRSLFGIETRNQIEVGGGVFVRNKNTYFLSDRGYYYRVSGRVLGIGNITLSKENLLFSGDTIVYYPEGDTGWIKGHFFFGSDSLVVNGKKGFFTADSLVVKERPITMIDSTRILSDRLTYVYSDSTGIFNGDVEVFSGGVKGRCDRLVYLMKGSMGKAYSTPVFFTDRDSVSGDSGYIYFDEDRALVFGGQIVSRLKDGVNHVKGDRIHFYYTEGKIDSVVIEGNPEGEYLANETKSKGP
;
A
#
# COMPACT_ATOMS: atom_id res chain seq x y z
N MET A 1 39.79 -15.09 -21.90
CA MET A 1 38.59 -15.04 -21.05
C MET A 1 38.68 -13.77 -20.20
N ILE A 2 38.04 -12.70 -20.65
CA ILE A 2 38.03 -11.41 -19.94
C ILE A 2 36.91 -11.49 -18.92
N ILE A 3 37.26 -11.61 -17.64
CA ILE A 3 36.30 -11.49 -16.54
C ILE A 3 36.03 -10.00 -16.36
N LEU A 4 34.90 -9.54 -16.89
CA LEU A 4 34.38 -8.19 -16.70
C LEU A 4 33.84 -8.09 -15.27
N LEU A 5 34.69 -7.70 -14.30
CA LEU A 5 34.23 -7.26 -12.99
C LEU A 5 33.64 -5.86 -13.17
N LEU A 6 32.32 -5.74 -13.21
CA LEU A 6 31.60 -4.48 -13.07
C LEU A 6 31.91 -3.88 -11.69
N SER A 7 33.02 -3.16 -11.56
CA SER A 7 33.26 -2.32 -10.39
C SER A 7 32.41 -1.07 -10.55
N VAL A 8 31.41 -0.89 -9.70
CA VAL A 8 30.77 0.41 -9.54
C VAL A 8 31.87 1.38 -9.08
N ASN A 9 32.27 2.30 -9.95
CA ASN A 9 33.24 3.34 -9.60
C ASN A 9 32.59 4.28 -8.58
N TYR A 10 32.96 4.13 -7.31
CA TYR A 10 32.56 5.05 -6.25
C TYR A 10 33.76 5.88 -5.78
N THR A 11 33.50 7.08 -5.28
CA THR A 11 34.49 7.91 -4.60
C THR A 11 34.07 8.15 -3.15
N ILE A 12 35.05 8.23 -2.26
CA ILE A 12 34.86 8.66 -0.86
C ILE A 12 35.68 9.92 -0.65
N SER A 13 35.07 10.94 -0.05
CA SER A 13 35.76 12.13 0.44
C SER A 13 35.38 12.38 1.90
N ALA A 14 36.34 12.87 2.68
CA ALA A 14 36.12 13.27 4.07
C ALA A 14 37.05 14.43 4.44
N GLY A 15 36.70 15.20 5.47
CA GLY A 15 37.58 16.27 5.97
C GLY A 15 38.89 15.73 6.55
N ARG A 16 38.83 14.57 7.20
CA ARG A 16 40.00 13.84 7.69
C ARG A 16 39.89 12.33 7.43
N MET A 17 41.03 11.69 7.24
CA MET A 17 41.14 10.23 7.14
C MET A 17 42.29 9.74 8.02
N GLU A 18 42.00 8.76 8.87
CA GLU A 18 42.98 8.03 9.66
C GLU A 18 43.15 6.63 9.10
N ILE A 19 44.39 6.18 8.96
CA ILE A 19 44.74 4.83 8.51
C ILE A 19 45.34 4.08 9.69
N VAL A 20 44.64 3.04 10.15
CA VAL A 20 45.08 2.19 11.26
C VAL A 20 45.63 0.88 10.70
N ASN A 21 46.88 0.55 11.06
CA ASN A 21 47.61 -0.66 10.62
C ASN A 21 47.65 -0.87 9.10
N MET A 22 47.51 0.18 8.29
CA MET A 22 47.39 0.11 6.82
C MET A 22 46.20 -0.72 6.29
N GLU A 23 45.31 -1.18 7.16
CA GLU A 23 44.17 -2.06 6.80
C GLU A 23 42.81 -1.40 7.00
N LYS A 24 42.70 -0.52 8.00
CA LYS A 24 41.44 0.13 8.38
C LYS A 24 41.52 1.62 8.10
N ARG A 25 40.54 2.14 7.35
CA ARG A 25 40.40 3.58 7.07
C ARG A 25 39.20 4.12 7.82
N ILE A 26 39.42 5.16 8.61
CA ILE A 26 38.41 5.88 9.37
C ILE A 26 38.29 7.26 8.77
N PHE A 27 37.07 7.64 8.39
CA PHE A 27 36.74 8.92 7.78
C PHE A 27 35.97 9.78 8.78
N LEU A 28 36.40 11.02 8.97
CA LEU A 28 35.87 11.96 9.94
C LEU A 28 35.55 13.31 9.27
N ASP A 29 34.81 14.15 9.98
CA ASP A 29 34.45 15.52 9.57
C ASP A 29 33.67 15.55 8.25
N THR A 30 32.51 14.90 8.25
CA THR A 30 31.64 14.72 7.08
C THR A 30 32.23 13.76 6.04
N VAL A 31 31.60 12.61 5.91
CA VAL A 31 31.93 11.58 4.92
C VAL A 31 30.93 11.64 3.80
N VAL A 32 31.42 11.66 2.56
CA VAL A 32 30.61 11.65 1.36
C VAL A 32 31.02 10.47 0.48
N VAL A 33 30.05 9.66 0.07
CA VAL A 33 30.20 8.60 -0.92
C VAL A 33 29.43 8.98 -2.17
N ARG A 34 30.05 8.90 -3.35
CA ARG A 34 29.41 9.19 -4.65
C ARG A 34 29.60 8.02 -5.62
N ALA A 35 28.55 7.70 -6.38
CA ALA A 35 28.60 6.72 -7.47
C ALA A 35 27.53 7.05 -8.52
N GLY A 36 27.90 7.74 -9.61
CA GLY A 36 26.91 8.30 -10.55
C GLY A 36 25.98 9.30 -9.85
N ASP A 37 24.67 9.10 -9.97
CA ASP A 37 23.65 9.93 -9.30
C ASP A 37 23.55 9.68 -7.79
N PHE A 38 24.08 8.54 -7.32
CA PHE A 38 24.05 8.17 -5.91
C PHE A 38 24.98 9.07 -5.09
N PHE A 39 24.44 9.54 -3.97
CA PHE A 39 25.12 10.36 -2.99
C PHE A 39 24.72 9.90 -1.59
N LEU A 40 25.72 9.64 -0.75
CA LEU A 40 25.53 9.40 0.68
C LEU A 40 26.39 10.38 1.47
N ARG A 41 25.82 10.97 2.51
CA ARG A 41 26.51 11.84 3.47
C ARG A 41 26.29 11.34 4.89
N SER A 42 27.33 11.37 5.71
CA SER A 42 27.27 11.09 7.15
C SER A 42 28.33 11.88 7.91
N LEU A 43 28.32 11.86 9.26
CA LEU A 43 29.34 12.57 10.04
C LEU A 43 30.68 11.81 10.08
N PHE A 44 30.63 10.50 10.18
CA PHE A 44 31.82 9.63 10.20
C PHE A 44 31.55 8.32 9.45
N GLY A 45 32.62 7.63 9.08
CA GLY A 45 32.52 6.31 8.49
C GLY A 45 33.78 5.47 8.60
N ILE A 46 33.62 4.15 8.50
CA ILE A 46 34.70 3.17 8.61
C ILE A 46 34.65 2.30 7.36
N GLU A 47 35.70 2.35 6.55
CA GLU A 47 35.83 1.44 5.41
C GLU A 47 36.42 0.12 5.88
N THR A 48 35.74 -0.94 5.47
CA THR A 48 36.17 -2.33 5.59
C THR A 48 36.34 -2.92 4.18
N ARG A 49 36.76 -4.18 4.09
CA ARG A 49 36.91 -4.87 2.81
C ARG A 49 35.65 -4.81 1.93
N ASN A 50 34.47 -4.94 2.52
CA ASN A 50 33.22 -5.15 1.78
C ASN A 50 32.25 -3.96 1.83
N GLN A 51 32.36 -3.12 2.86
CA GLN A 51 31.38 -2.09 3.14
C GLN A 51 32.01 -0.84 3.76
N ILE A 52 31.27 0.26 3.68
CA ILE A 52 31.53 1.48 4.45
C ILE A 52 30.43 1.57 5.49
N GLU A 53 30.79 1.49 6.76
CA GLU A 53 29.88 1.74 7.87
C GLU A 53 29.81 3.25 8.09
N VAL A 54 28.62 3.81 8.25
CA VAL A 54 28.41 5.26 8.35
C VAL A 54 27.47 5.60 9.51
N GLY A 55 27.69 6.74 10.17
CA GLY A 55 26.91 7.14 11.33
C GLY A 55 26.95 8.62 11.67
N GLY A 56 26.22 8.96 12.73
CA GLY A 56 25.99 10.36 13.14
C GLY A 56 24.92 11.04 12.29
N GLY A 57 23.89 10.30 11.88
CA GLY A 57 22.95 10.73 10.87
C GLY A 57 23.49 10.43 9.46
N VAL A 58 22.66 9.78 8.67
CA VAL A 58 22.96 9.36 7.30
C VAL A 58 21.89 9.93 6.39
N PHE A 59 22.33 10.69 5.41
CA PHE A 59 21.50 11.20 4.33
C PHE A 59 21.89 10.53 3.03
N VAL A 60 20.92 9.97 2.33
CA VAL A 60 21.10 9.39 1.00
C VAL A 60 20.24 10.14 0.00
N ARG A 61 20.79 10.35 -1.19
CA ARG A 61 20.11 10.90 -2.35
C ARG A 61 20.48 10.07 -3.58
N ASN A 62 19.49 9.73 -4.39
CA ASN A 62 19.67 9.13 -5.70
C ASN A 62 18.57 9.64 -6.63
N LYS A 63 18.93 10.50 -7.59
CA LYS A 63 17.97 11.24 -8.44
C LYS A 63 16.93 11.98 -7.57
N ASN A 64 15.65 11.57 -7.64
CA ASN A 64 14.53 12.16 -6.90
C ASN A 64 14.19 11.42 -5.60
N THR A 65 14.96 10.39 -5.22
CA THR A 65 14.77 9.62 -3.99
C THR A 65 15.76 10.09 -2.93
N TYR A 66 15.24 10.42 -1.75
CA TYR A 66 16.00 10.91 -0.61
C TYR A 66 15.63 10.10 0.63
N PHE A 67 16.59 9.67 1.44
CA PHE A 67 16.25 9.13 2.76
C PHE A 67 17.23 9.52 3.86
N LEU A 68 16.71 9.55 5.08
CA LEU A 68 17.43 9.75 6.33
C LEU A 68 17.44 8.46 7.16
N SER A 69 18.49 8.26 7.93
CA SER A 69 18.59 7.22 8.96
C SER A 69 19.63 7.60 10.02
N ASP A 70 19.64 6.94 11.18
CA ASP A 70 20.62 7.23 12.24
C ASP A 70 22.02 6.71 11.89
N ARG A 71 22.08 5.52 11.27
CA ARG A 71 23.31 4.83 10.83
C ARG A 71 23.05 4.00 9.58
N GLY A 72 24.10 3.57 8.90
CA GLY A 72 23.95 2.69 7.76
C GLY A 72 25.23 2.02 7.27
N TYR A 73 25.06 1.24 6.20
CA TYR A 73 26.11 0.48 5.54
C TYR A 73 25.98 0.63 4.04
N TYR A 74 27.03 1.09 3.37
CA TYR A 74 27.14 1.07 1.92
C TYR A 74 27.95 -0.15 1.48
N TYR A 75 27.34 -1.07 0.73
CA TYR A 75 27.98 -2.29 0.26
C TYR A 75 28.62 -2.10 -1.11
N ARG A 76 29.95 -2.12 -1.16
CA ARG A 76 30.75 -1.66 -2.31
C ARG A 76 30.50 -2.46 -3.59
N VAL A 77 30.35 -3.79 -3.46
CA VAL A 77 30.16 -4.69 -4.61
C VAL A 77 28.75 -4.54 -5.20
N SER A 78 27.73 -4.47 -4.35
CA SER A 78 26.32 -4.42 -4.79
C SER A 78 25.77 -3.01 -4.98
N GLY A 79 26.48 -1.97 -4.54
CA GLY A 79 25.98 -0.59 -4.50
C GLY A 79 24.80 -0.32 -3.54
N ARG A 80 24.24 -1.35 -2.90
CA ARG A 80 23.08 -1.22 -1.99
C ARG A 80 23.44 -0.51 -0.69
N VAL A 81 22.44 0.12 -0.08
CA VAL A 81 22.53 0.75 1.24
C VAL A 81 21.61 0.03 2.22
N LEU A 82 22.09 -0.24 3.42
CA LEU A 82 21.26 -0.58 4.58
C LEU A 82 21.23 0.64 5.50
N GLY A 83 20.07 1.27 5.69
CA GLY A 83 19.86 2.31 6.70
C GLY A 83 19.12 1.75 7.91
N ILE A 84 19.47 2.17 9.12
CA ILE A 84 18.91 1.66 10.37
C ILE A 84 18.61 2.84 11.31
N GLY A 85 17.42 2.81 11.91
CA GLY A 85 16.94 3.80 12.86
C GLY A 85 16.31 5.01 12.17
N ASN A 86 15.07 5.33 12.57
CA ASN A 86 14.32 6.52 12.16
C ASN A 86 14.35 6.78 10.65
N ILE A 87 13.95 5.79 9.84
CA ILE A 87 13.92 5.94 8.39
C ILE A 87 12.83 6.93 8.02
N THR A 88 13.22 7.94 7.25
CA THR A 88 12.29 8.81 6.51
C THR A 88 12.76 8.85 5.07
N LEU A 89 11.93 8.43 4.12
CA LEU A 89 12.22 8.48 2.70
C LEU A 89 11.18 9.35 1.99
N SER A 90 11.64 10.20 1.08
CA SER A 90 10.82 10.99 0.18
C SER A 90 11.21 10.70 -1.26
N LYS A 91 10.20 10.50 -2.10
CA LYS A 91 10.32 10.35 -3.55
C LYS A 91 9.18 11.13 -4.19
N GLU A 92 9.48 12.30 -4.74
CA GLU A 92 8.45 13.21 -5.27
C GLU A 92 7.41 13.57 -4.19
N ASN A 93 6.12 13.28 -4.40
CA ASN A 93 5.05 13.45 -3.41
C ASN A 93 4.87 12.23 -2.47
N LEU A 94 5.66 11.18 -2.66
CA LEU A 94 5.57 9.95 -1.86
C LEU A 94 6.45 10.06 -0.61
N LEU A 95 5.86 9.71 0.53
CA LEU A 95 6.53 9.67 1.83
C LEU A 95 6.49 8.26 2.40
N PHE A 96 7.62 7.81 2.94
CA PHE A 96 7.74 6.52 3.60
C PHE A 96 8.47 6.69 4.93
N SER A 97 8.11 5.89 5.92
CA SER A 97 8.91 5.77 7.14
C SER A 97 8.95 4.33 7.66
N GLY A 98 9.90 4.08 8.55
CA GLY A 98 10.04 2.82 9.27
C GLY A 98 11.35 2.74 10.05
N ASP A 99 11.71 1.54 10.49
CA ASP A 99 12.87 1.33 11.37
C ASP A 99 14.14 0.95 10.59
N THR A 100 14.00 0.33 9.41
CA THR A 100 15.12 -0.15 8.60
C THR A 100 14.79 -0.10 7.12
N ILE A 101 15.75 0.32 6.30
CA ILE A 101 15.66 0.32 4.84
C ILE A 101 16.80 -0.47 4.21
N VAL A 102 16.50 -1.30 3.21
CA VAL A 102 17.48 -1.82 2.25
C VAL A 102 17.18 -1.19 0.90
N TYR A 103 18.07 -0.35 0.40
CA TYR A 103 17.89 0.44 -0.83
C TYR A 103 18.89 0.03 -1.92
N TYR A 104 18.41 -0.08 -3.15
CA TYR A 104 19.18 -0.43 -4.35
C TYR A 104 19.14 0.73 -5.35
N PRO A 105 20.20 1.55 -5.44
CA PRO A 105 20.20 2.76 -6.26
C PRO A 105 20.00 2.53 -7.77
N GLU A 106 20.55 1.45 -8.32
CA GLU A 106 20.50 1.17 -9.77
C GLU A 106 19.06 1.06 -10.30
N GLY A 107 18.19 0.36 -9.56
CA GLY A 107 16.78 0.18 -9.92
C GLY A 107 15.82 1.13 -9.19
N ASP A 108 16.33 2.02 -8.33
CA ASP A 108 15.54 2.83 -7.41
C ASP A 108 14.46 2.02 -6.66
N THR A 109 14.90 0.91 -6.07
CA THR A 109 14.02 -0.03 -5.36
C THR A 109 14.46 -0.21 -3.92
N GLY A 110 13.55 -0.61 -3.04
CA GLY A 110 13.92 -0.87 -1.67
C GLY A 110 12.86 -1.53 -0.81
N TRP A 111 13.33 -2.09 0.30
CA TRP A 111 12.49 -2.66 1.35
C TRP A 111 12.56 -1.78 2.59
N ILE A 112 11.41 -1.37 3.13
CA ILE A 112 11.32 -0.69 4.42
C ILE A 112 10.58 -1.61 5.39
N LYS A 113 11.07 -1.72 6.62
CA LYS A 113 10.53 -2.62 7.66
C LYS A 113 10.45 -1.92 9.01
N GLY A 114 9.51 -2.38 9.83
CA GLY A 114 9.30 -1.91 11.21
C GLY A 114 8.56 -0.57 11.19
N HIS A 115 7.44 -0.50 11.92
CA HIS A 115 6.52 0.65 11.93
C HIS A 115 6.33 1.29 10.54
N PHE A 116 6.09 0.44 9.52
CA PHE A 116 6.08 0.88 8.15
C PHE A 116 4.88 1.79 7.89
N PHE A 117 5.16 2.99 7.40
CA PHE A 117 4.16 3.94 6.97
C PHE A 117 4.47 4.38 5.53
N PHE A 118 3.41 4.59 4.76
CA PHE A 118 3.46 5.19 3.44
C PHE A 118 2.33 6.21 3.31
N GLY A 119 2.65 7.38 2.76
CA GLY A 119 1.68 8.41 2.39
C GLY A 119 1.89 8.87 0.96
N SER A 120 0.78 9.11 0.29
CA SER A 120 0.69 9.84 -0.99
C SER A 120 -0.52 10.76 -0.95
N ASP A 121 -0.75 11.53 -2.02
CA ASP A 121 -1.92 12.40 -2.12
C ASP A 121 -3.25 11.62 -2.13
N SER A 122 -3.23 10.35 -2.56
CA SER A 122 -4.43 9.55 -2.77
C SER A 122 -4.74 8.56 -1.64
N LEU A 123 -3.73 8.18 -0.83
CA LEU A 123 -3.89 7.17 0.21
C LEU A 123 -2.78 7.20 1.25
N VAL A 124 -3.08 6.61 2.41
CA VAL A 124 -2.15 6.34 3.51
C VAL A 124 -2.16 4.85 3.85
N VAL A 125 -1.00 4.25 4.09
CA VAL A 125 -0.86 2.83 4.47
C VAL A 125 -0.01 2.71 5.73
N ASN A 126 -0.52 1.97 6.71
CA ASN A 126 0.25 1.48 7.84
C ASN A 126 0.42 -0.03 7.73
N GLY A 127 1.63 -0.52 8.04
CA GLY A 127 1.92 -1.95 7.99
C GLY A 127 3.24 -2.31 8.65
N LYS A 128 3.72 -3.51 8.37
CA LYS A 128 4.99 -4.01 8.93
C LYS A 128 6.16 -3.84 7.97
N LYS A 129 5.89 -3.92 6.66
CA LYS A 129 6.91 -3.99 5.63
C LYS A 129 6.37 -3.57 4.26
N GLY A 130 7.09 -2.68 3.60
CA GLY A 130 6.83 -2.25 2.22
C GLY A 130 8.01 -2.58 1.29
N PHE A 131 7.71 -2.92 0.04
CA PHE A 131 8.67 -2.96 -1.06
C PHE A 131 8.26 -1.93 -2.11
N PHE A 132 9.12 -0.96 -2.38
CA PHE A 132 8.88 0.02 -3.42
C PHE A 132 9.79 -0.22 -4.63
N THR A 133 9.27 0.13 -5.80
CA THR A 133 10.00 0.31 -7.05
C THR A 133 9.84 1.75 -7.53
N ALA A 134 10.35 2.05 -8.73
CA ALA A 134 10.09 3.33 -9.38
C ALA A 134 8.58 3.60 -9.57
N ASP A 135 7.78 2.55 -9.81
CA ASP A 135 6.39 2.68 -10.30
C ASP A 135 5.33 2.17 -9.31
N SER A 136 5.74 1.45 -8.26
CA SER A 136 4.78 0.80 -7.37
C SER A 136 5.26 0.59 -5.94
N LEU A 137 4.30 0.39 -5.05
CA LEU A 137 4.50 -0.07 -3.68
C LEU A 137 3.75 -1.40 -3.48
N VAL A 138 4.40 -2.36 -2.82
CA VAL A 138 3.80 -3.59 -2.33
C VAL A 138 3.89 -3.62 -0.81
N VAL A 139 2.75 -3.84 -0.14
CA VAL A 139 2.68 -4.03 1.32
C VAL A 139 1.99 -5.36 1.60
N LYS A 140 2.53 -6.14 2.54
CA LYS A 140 2.02 -7.47 2.92
C LYS A 140 1.77 -7.52 4.43
N GLU A 141 1.20 -8.64 4.88
CA GLU A 141 0.96 -8.95 6.30
C GLU A 141 -0.13 -8.07 6.92
N ARG A 142 -1.25 -7.96 6.20
CA ARG A 142 -2.47 -7.25 6.62
C ARG A 142 -2.29 -5.73 6.82
N PRO A 143 -1.83 -4.97 5.79
CA PRO A 143 -1.79 -3.52 5.86
C PRO A 143 -3.16 -2.90 6.16
N ILE A 144 -3.13 -1.77 6.86
CA ILE A 144 -4.29 -0.89 7.06
C ILE A 144 -4.13 0.26 6.07
N THR A 145 -5.03 0.34 5.10
CA THR A 145 -5.05 1.40 4.09
C THR A 145 -6.21 2.34 4.34
N MET A 146 -5.95 3.64 4.28
CA MET A 146 -6.94 4.70 4.34
C MET A 146 -6.95 5.44 2.99
N ILE A 147 -8.14 5.60 2.42
CA ILE A 147 -8.42 6.39 1.22
C ILE A 147 -9.58 7.30 1.63
N ASP A 148 -9.31 8.59 1.82
CA ASP A 148 -10.25 9.53 2.44
C ASP A 148 -10.83 8.97 3.76
N SER A 149 -12.14 8.77 3.84
CA SER A 149 -12.84 8.18 4.99
C SER A 149 -12.92 6.65 4.92
N THR A 150 -12.53 6.03 3.80
CA THR A 150 -12.61 4.58 3.56
C THR A 150 -11.40 3.87 4.15
N ARG A 151 -11.65 2.85 4.97
CA ARG A 151 -10.61 1.95 5.50
C ARG A 151 -10.66 0.60 4.81
N ILE A 152 -9.50 0.12 4.35
CA ILE A 152 -9.35 -1.17 3.67
C ILE A 152 -8.29 -2.02 4.39
N LEU A 153 -8.64 -3.27 4.69
CA LEU A 153 -7.73 -4.32 5.13
C LEU A 153 -7.63 -5.38 4.03
N SER A 154 -6.45 -5.96 3.83
CA SER A 154 -6.24 -7.10 2.92
C SER A 154 -4.92 -7.78 3.25
N ASP A 155 -4.69 -9.02 2.82
CA ASP A 155 -3.40 -9.70 3.04
C ASP A 155 -2.24 -9.00 2.32
N ARG A 156 -2.54 -8.41 1.14
CA ARG A 156 -1.60 -7.69 0.30
C ARG A 156 -2.25 -6.48 -0.37
N LEU A 157 -1.53 -5.36 -0.35
CA LEU A 157 -1.75 -4.19 -1.21
C LEU A 157 -0.66 -4.12 -2.29
N THR A 158 -1.06 -3.79 -3.51
CA THR A 158 -0.19 -3.23 -4.55
C THR A 158 -0.73 -1.87 -4.94
N TYR A 159 0.06 -0.81 -4.76
CA TYR A 159 -0.29 0.53 -5.19
C TYR A 159 0.54 0.90 -6.41
N VAL A 160 -0.13 1.27 -7.51
CA VAL A 160 0.49 1.72 -8.76
C VAL A 160 0.44 3.24 -8.78
N TYR A 161 1.61 3.89 -8.88
CA TYR A 161 1.71 5.34 -8.69
C TYR A 161 1.11 6.13 -9.85
N SER A 162 1.35 5.71 -11.09
CA SER A 162 1.05 6.47 -12.31
C SER A 162 -0.43 6.82 -12.49
N ASP A 163 -1.33 5.94 -12.08
CA ASP A 163 -2.77 6.14 -12.19
C ASP A 163 -3.49 6.21 -10.83
N SER A 164 -2.75 6.10 -9.73
CA SER A 164 -3.31 5.97 -8.38
C SER A 164 -4.32 4.82 -8.34
N THR A 165 -3.82 3.59 -8.50
CA THR A 165 -4.62 2.36 -8.41
C THR A 165 -4.18 1.49 -7.25
N GLY A 166 -5.11 1.15 -6.36
CA GLY A 166 -4.91 0.20 -5.27
C GLY A 166 -5.46 -1.17 -5.63
N ILE A 167 -4.61 -2.20 -5.63
CA ILE A 167 -4.99 -3.60 -5.82
C ILE A 167 -4.83 -4.34 -4.50
N PHE A 168 -5.96 -4.70 -3.90
CA PHE A 168 -6.05 -5.42 -2.64
C PHE A 168 -6.37 -6.88 -2.92
N ASN A 169 -5.62 -7.81 -2.33
CA ASN A 169 -5.82 -9.24 -2.51
C ASN A 169 -5.76 -9.97 -1.17
N GLY A 170 -6.61 -10.98 -1.02
CA GLY A 170 -6.72 -11.86 0.14
C GLY A 170 -7.50 -11.20 1.28
N ASP A 171 -8.63 -11.82 1.67
CA ASP A 171 -9.51 -11.39 2.76
C ASP A 171 -9.67 -9.86 2.82
N VAL A 172 -10.13 -9.28 1.71
CA VAL A 172 -10.31 -7.84 1.61
C VAL A 172 -11.53 -7.45 2.44
N GLU A 173 -11.34 -6.53 3.37
CA GLU A 173 -12.42 -5.89 4.14
C GLU A 173 -12.41 -4.39 3.88
N VAL A 174 -13.55 -3.86 3.44
CA VAL A 174 -13.76 -2.44 3.16
C VAL A 174 -14.74 -1.88 4.19
N PHE A 175 -14.44 -0.71 4.75
CA PHE A 175 -15.32 0.02 5.66
C PHE A 175 -15.47 1.44 5.11
N SER A 176 -16.67 1.79 4.64
CA SER A 176 -16.99 3.11 4.09
C SER A 176 -18.44 3.48 4.40
N GLY A 177 -18.71 4.72 4.85
CA GLY A 177 -20.09 5.22 5.01
C GLY A 177 -21.01 4.38 5.91
N GLY A 178 -20.46 3.61 6.86
CA GLY A 178 -21.20 2.66 7.68
C GLY A 178 -21.48 1.30 7.02
N VAL A 179 -21.11 1.13 5.75
CA VAL A 179 -21.19 -0.15 5.04
C VAL A 179 -19.87 -0.92 5.19
N LYS A 180 -19.99 -2.23 5.37
CA LYS A 180 -18.86 -3.16 5.35
C LYS A 180 -18.91 -4.02 4.08
N GLY A 181 -17.85 -4.01 3.29
CA GLY A 181 -17.65 -4.91 2.14
C GLY A 181 -16.64 -6.00 2.44
N ARG A 182 -16.83 -7.20 1.88
CA ARG A 182 -15.83 -8.28 1.88
C ARG A 182 -15.69 -8.90 0.48
N CYS A 183 -14.48 -9.21 0.06
CA CYS A 183 -14.18 -9.93 -1.18
C CYS A 183 -12.76 -10.53 -1.16
N ASP A 184 -12.39 -11.36 -2.14
CA ASP A 184 -11.00 -11.83 -2.24
C ASP A 184 -10.08 -10.82 -2.93
N ARG A 185 -10.66 -9.99 -3.83
CA ARG A 185 -9.91 -8.99 -4.58
C ARG A 185 -10.73 -7.73 -4.80
N LEU A 186 -10.09 -6.59 -4.57
CA LEU A 186 -10.60 -5.26 -4.88
C LEU A 186 -9.58 -4.50 -5.72
N VAL A 187 -10.03 -3.89 -6.81
CA VAL A 187 -9.26 -2.89 -7.56
C VAL A 187 -9.92 -1.53 -7.34
N TYR A 188 -9.26 -0.64 -6.61
CA TYR A 188 -9.72 0.72 -6.36
C TYR A 188 -9.02 1.68 -7.34
N LEU A 189 -9.82 2.40 -8.13
CA LEU A 189 -9.36 3.48 -9.00
C LEU A 189 -9.59 4.83 -8.30
N MET A 190 -8.55 5.40 -7.69
CA MET A 190 -8.73 6.55 -6.78
C MET A 190 -9.23 7.80 -7.48
N LYS A 191 -8.82 8.05 -8.74
CA LYS A 191 -9.25 9.24 -9.51
C LYS A 191 -10.77 9.32 -9.77
N GLY A 192 -11.47 8.19 -9.68
CA GLY A 192 -12.92 8.13 -9.90
C GLY A 192 -13.68 7.52 -8.73
N SER A 193 -13.04 7.42 -7.56
CA SER A 193 -13.65 6.87 -6.33
C SER A 193 -14.44 5.59 -6.58
N MET A 194 -13.87 4.67 -7.36
CA MET A 194 -14.55 3.45 -7.81
C MET A 194 -13.77 2.19 -7.46
N GLY A 195 -14.42 1.27 -6.76
CA GLY A 195 -13.92 -0.07 -6.45
C GLY A 195 -14.53 -1.13 -7.35
N LYS A 196 -13.70 -2.04 -7.87
CA LYS A 196 -14.14 -3.26 -8.59
C LYS A 196 -13.89 -4.46 -7.68
N ALA A 197 -14.95 -5.09 -7.20
CA ALA A 197 -14.88 -6.23 -6.30
C ALA A 197 -15.12 -7.54 -7.05
N TYR A 198 -14.27 -8.53 -6.80
CA TYR A 198 -14.27 -9.83 -7.47
C TYR A 198 -14.31 -10.97 -6.45
N SER A 199 -14.70 -12.15 -6.93
CA SER A 199 -14.78 -13.39 -6.13
C SER A 199 -15.77 -13.25 -4.98
N THR A 200 -17.05 -13.23 -5.32
CA THR A 200 -18.16 -13.26 -4.38
C THR A 200 -18.19 -12.09 -3.38
N PRO A 201 -18.23 -10.82 -3.84
CA PRO A 201 -18.37 -9.69 -2.93
C PRO A 201 -19.63 -9.82 -2.08
N VAL A 202 -19.50 -9.49 -0.80
CA VAL A 202 -20.61 -9.37 0.15
C VAL A 202 -20.56 -8.01 0.82
N PHE A 203 -21.66 -7.29 0.75
CA PHE A 203 -21.89 -6.01 1.42
C PHE A 203 -22.82 -6.23 2.59
N PHE A 204 -22.46 -5.69 3.75
CA PHE A 204 -23.22 -5.77 4.98
C PHE A 204 -23.66 -4.37 5.41
N THR A 205 -24.94 -4.26 5.76
CA THR A 205 -25.52 -3.17 6.55
C THR A 205 -25.92 -3.69 7.92
N ASP A 206 -26.61 -2.88 8.73
CA ASP A 206 -27.08 -3.28 10.07
C ASP A 206 -27.82 -4.63 10.10
N ARG A 207 -28.66 -4.90 9.09
CA ARG A 207 -29.51 -6.12 9.05
C ARG A 207 -29.49 -6.85 7.72
N ASP A 208 -29.00 -6.21 6.67
CA ASP A 208 -29.11 -6.75 5.32
C ASP A 208 -27.73 -7.14 4.79
N SER A 209 -27.74 -8.09 3.86
CA SER A 209 -26.56 -8.39 3.06
C SER A 209 -26.90 -8.43 1.58
N VAL A 210 -26.04 -7.83 0.77
CA VAL A 210 -26.08 -7.94 -0.69
C VAL A 210 -24.84 -8.69 -1.14
N SER A 211 -25.01 -9.80 -1.84
CA SER A 211 -23.92 -10.62 -2.35
C SER A 211 -24.10 -10.91 -3.83
N GLY A 212 -23.03 -11.20 -4.58
CA GLY A 212 -23.11 -11.65 -5.97
C GLY A 212 -21.74 -12.09 -6.47
N ASP A 213 -21.57 -12.32 -7.77
CA ASP A 213 -20.31 -12.85 -8.33
C ASP A 213 -19.20 -11.79 -8.41
N SER A 214 -19.60 -10.56 -8.73
CA SER A 214 -18.73 -9.40 -8.84
C SER A 214 -19.55 -8.12 -8.64
N GLY A 215 -18.86 -6.99 -8.47
CA GLY A 215 -19.56 -5.71 -8.35
C GLY A 215 -18.68 -4.48 -8.45
N TYR A 216 -19.34 -3.35 -8.53
CA TYR A 216 -18.75 -2.01 -8.47
C TYR A 216 -19.23 -1.29 -7.21
N ILE A 217 -18.34 -0.54 -6.58
CA ILE A 217 -18.62 0.36 -5.47
C ILE A 217 -18.25 1.75 -5.94
N TYR A 218 -19.16 2.72 -5.81
CA TYR A 218 -18.91 4.12 -6.10
C TYR A 218 -18.92 4.86 -4.77
N PHE A 219 -17.73 5.13 -4.23
CA PHE A 219 -17.54 5.59 -2.87
C PHE A 219 -18.06 7.01 -2.62
N ASP A 220 -18.08 7.86 -3.66
CA ASP A 220 -18.60 9.24 -3.57
C ASP A 220 -20.12 9.34 -3.81
N GLU A 221 -20.74 8.27 -4.31
CA GLU A 221 -22.17 8.22 -4.65
C GLU A 221 -22.97 7.35 -3.67
N ASP A 222 -22.34 6.82 -2.62
CA ASP A 222 -22.92 5.87 -1.65
C ASP A 222 -23.79 4.79 -2.31
N ARG A 223 -23.26 4.21 -3.39
CA ARG A 223 -23.97 3.19 -4.18
C ARG A 223 -23.05 2.06 -4.62
N ALA A 224 -23.66 0.92 -4.90
CA ALA A 224 -22.97 -0.21 -5.50
C ALA A 224 -23.86 -0.96 -6.49
N LEU A 225 -23.20 -1.63 -7.42
CA LEU A 225 -23.79 -2.50 -8.43
C LEU A 225 -23.24 -3.90 -8.24
N VAL A 226 -24.11 -4.87 -8.06
CA VAL A 226 -23.77 -6.28 -7.88
C VAL A 226 -24.35 -7.10 -9.02
N PHE A 227 -23.55 -7.98 -9.61
CA PHE A 227 -23.96 -8.88 -10.70
C PHE A 227 -24.22 -10.29 -10.18
N GLY A 228 -25.26 -10.96 -10.70
CA GLY A 228 -25.68 -12.29 -10.23
C GLY A 228 -26.04 -12.25 -8.75
N GLY A 229 -26.80 -11.23 -8.36
CA GLY A 229 -26.90 -10.80 -6.98
C GLY A 229 -28.02 -11.48 -6.20
N GLN A 230 -27.84 -11.55 -4.88
CA GLN A 230 -28.85 -11.89 -3.90
C GLN A 230 -28.84 -10.85 -2.76
N ILE A 231 -30.02 -10.47 -2.32
CA ILE A 231 -30.26 -9.70 -1.10
C ILE A 231 -30.86 -10.62 -0.07
N VAL A 232 -30.34 -10.55 1.15
CA VAL A 232 -30.95 -11.17 2.32
C VAL A 232 -31.24 -10.07 3.32
N SER A 233 -32.52 -9.84 3.59
CA SER A 233 -32.96 -8.87 4.60
C SER A 233 -33.40 -9.58 5.86
N ARG A 234 -32.76 -9.26 6.99
CA ARG A 234 -33.04 -9.91 8.28
C ARG A 234 -34.06 -9.15 9.09
N LEU A 235 -35.18 -9.81 9.37
CA LEU A 235 -36.30 -9.31 10.14
C LEU A 235 -36.35 -10.02 11.51
N LYS A 236 -37.24 -9.55 12.39
CA LYS A 236 -37.45 -10.17 13.70
C LYS A 236 -37.93 -11.62 13.59
N ASP A 237 -38.82 -11.88 12.64
CA ASP A 237 -39.56 -13.14 12.51
C ASP A 237 -39.10 -13.99 11.32
N GLY A 238 -37.98 -13.64 10.68
CA GLY A 238 -37.42 -14.40 9.56
C GLY A 238 -36.52 -13.59 8.64
N VAL A 239 -36.40 -14.03 7.39
CA VAL A 239 -35.56 -13.41 6.36
C VAL A 239 -36.34 -13.28 5.05
N ASN A 240 -36.14 -12.18 4.34
CA ASN A 240 -36.56 -12.06 2.95
C ASN A 240 -35.36 -12.36 2.04
N HIS A 241 -35.63 -13.01 0.92
CA HIS A 241 -34.62 -13.30 -0.10
C HIS A 241 -35.06 -12.66 -1.41
N VAL A 242 -34.18 -11.90 -2.04
CA VAL A 242 -34.43 -11.35 -3.38
C VAL A 242 -33.23 -11.61 -4.28
N LYS A 243 -33.46 -12.02 -5.52
CA LYS A 243 -32.42 -12.33 -6.51
C LYS A 243 -32.67 -11.61 -7.83
N GLY A 244 -31.61 -11.38 -8.58
CA GLY A 244 -31.67 -10.86 -9.95
C GLY A 244 -30.29 -10.75 -10.59
N ASP A 245 -30.25 -10.54 -11.90
CA ASP A 245 -29.00 -10.46 -12.67
C ASP A 245 -28.17 -9.23 -12.31
N ARG A 246 -28.84 -8.11 -12.00
CA ARG A 246 -28.20 -6.85 -11.56
C ARG A 246 -28.94 -6.25 -10.39
N ILE A 247 -28.19 -5.91 -9.35
CA ILE A 247 -28.70 -5.25 -8.15
C ILE A 247 -27.97 -3.94 -7.98
N HIS A 248 -28.67 -2.83 -8.19
CA HIS A 248 -28.23 -1.51 -7.78
C HIS A 248 -28.73 -1.28 -6.36
N PHE A 249 -27.84 -1.05 -5.39
CA PHE A 249 -28.24 -0.66 -4.05
C PHE A 249 -27.59 0.67 -3.65
N TYR A 250 -28.39 1.52 -3.04
CA TYR A 250 -28.01 2.82 -2.50
C TYR A 250 -28.06 2.73 -0.98
N TYR A 251 -27.11 3.35 -0.31
CA TYR A 251 -27.02 3.31 1.14
C TYR A 251 -26.82 4.69 1.73
N THR A 252 -27.27 4.86 2.96
CA THR A 252 -27.10 6.09 3.72
C THR A 252 -27.04 5.73 5.20
N GLU A 253 -26.06 6.28 5.92
CA GLU A 253 -25.87 6.04 7.36
C GLU A 253 -25.84 4.53 7.72
N GLY A 254 -25.13 3.72 6.94
CA GLY A 254 -24.98 2.29 7.18
C GLY A 254 -26.21 1.42 6.92
N LYS A 255 -27.27 1.97 6.29
CA LYS A 255 -28.50 1.25 5.94
C LYS A 255 -28.73 1.29 4.43
N ILE A 256 -29.41 0.26 3.91
CA ILE A 256 -29.91 0.29 2.53
C ILE A 256 -31.06 1.29 2.48
N ASP A 257 -30.94 2.30 1.63
CA ASP A 257 -32.00 3.27 1.35
C ASP A 257 -32.96 2.73 0.28
N SER A 258 -32.39 2.31 -0.86
CA SER A 258 -33.18 1.80 -1.99
C SER A 258 -32.41 0.76 -2.80
N VAL A 259 -33.18 -0.10 -3.49
CA VAL A 259 -32.65 -1.16 -4.35
C VAL A 259 -33.43 -1.19 -5.66
N VAL A 260 -32.71 -1.28 -6.79
CA VAL A 260 -33.27 -1.60 -8.11
C VAL A 260 -32.71 -2.93 -8.58
N ILE A 261 -33.61 -3.86 -8.94
CA ILE A 261 -33.25 -5.21 -9.36
C ILE A 261 -33.71 -5.42 -10.79
N GLU A 262 -32.78 -5.79 -11.66
CA GLU A 262 -33.00 -6.02 -13.08
C GLU A 262 -32.60 -7.44 -13.46
N GLY A 263 -33.23 -7.98 -14.51
CA GLY A 263 -32.95 -9.30 -15.05
C GLY A 263 -33.52 -10.41 -14.16
N ASN A 264 -34.74 -10.85 -14.50
CA ASN A 264 -35.47 -11.93 -13.83
C ASN A 264 -35.53 -11.78 -12.29
N PRO A 265 -36.11 -10.67 -11.77
CA PRO A 265 -36.22 -10.49 -10.32
C PRO A 265 -37.13 -11.55 -9.71
N GLU A 266 -36.62 -12.27 -8.72
CA GLU A 266 -37.35 -13.27 -7.94
C GLU A 266 -37.25 -12.94 -6.45
N GLY A 267 -38.34 -13.09 -5.71
CA GLY A 267 -38.36 -12.76 -4.28
C GLY A 267 -39.22 -13.70 -3.45
N GLU A 268 -38.70 -14.10 -2.30
CA GLU A 268 -39.39 -14.85 -1.26
C GLU A 268 -39.53 -13.93 -0.03
N TYR A 269 -40.77 -13.66 0.36
CA TYR A 269 -41.12 -12.71 1.42
C TYR A 269 -41.91 -13.38 2.53
N LEU A 270 -41.73 -12.93 3.77
CA LEU A 270 -42.58 -13.35 4.89
C LEU A 270 -44.03 -12.90 4.65
N ALA A 271 -44.97 -13.81 4.87
CA ALA A 271 -46.41 -13.60 4.62
C ALA A 271 -47.03 -12.40 5.38
N ASN A 272 -46.35 -11.93 6.42
CA ASN A 272 -46.82 -10.84 7.28
C ASN A 272 -46.43 -9.46 6.71
N GLU A 273 -45.48 -9.40 5.76
CA GLU A 273 -45.01 -8.17 5.11
C GLU A 273 -45.74 -7.85 3.80
N THR A 274 -46.38 -8.83 3.16
CA THR A 274 -47.09 -8.65 1.88
C THR A 274 -48.37 -7.81 1.96
N LYS A 275 -48.64 -7.12 3.09
CA LYS A 275 -49.70 -6.11 3.23
C LYS A 275 -49.31 -4.71 2.71
N SER A 276 -48.31 -4.63 1.84
CA SER A 276 -48.09 -3.45 1.01
C SER A 276 -48.77 -3.67 -0.35
N LYS A 277 -49.95 -3.07 -0.52
CA LYS A 277 -50.54 -2.88 -1.85
C LYS A 277 -49.60 -1.95 -2.62
N GLY A 278 -48.93 -2.47 -3.64
CA GLY A 278 -48.37 -1.61 -4.67
C GLY A 278 -49.47 -0.76 -5.33
N PRO A 279 -49.11 0.39 -5.91
CA PRO A 279 -50.03 1.23 -6.68
C PRO A 279 -50.70 0.47 -7.84
#